data_AF-A0AAW2VFK4-F1
#
_entry.id   AF-A0AAW2VFK4-F1
#
_cell.length_a   1.000
_cell.length_b   1.000
_cell.length_c   1.000
_cell.angle_alpha   90.00
_cell.angle_beta   90.00
_cell.angle_gamma   90.00
#
_symmetry.space_group_name_H-M   'P 1'
#
loop_
_entity.id
_entity.type
_entity.pdbx_description
1 polymer ?
#
loop_
_entity_poly.entity_id
_entity_poly.type
_entity_poly.pdbx_seq_one_letter_code
_entity_poly.pdbx_strand_id
1 'polypeptide(L)'
;MKTNRTQNPELGKVKRRITIPLTRSGITPFKEVFYKLISELPIVESVSIGVEKPLRLVAYDDVEDEEDDLFLSDFNFVKAWLPKVCGNLRSVSISDFWVQSCWRRSDVLSLISSYCANLLELEIKNAWISVDD
;
A
#
# COMPACT_ATOMS: atom_id res chain seq x y z
N MET A 1 -10.35 69.03 27.98
CA MET A 1 -9.08 68.28 27.93
C MET A 1 -9.37 66.83 28.28
N LYS A 2 -9.09 65.91 27.35
CA LYS A 2 -8.75 64.48 27.56
C LYS A 2 -9.87 63.55 28.08
N THR A 3 -10.54 62.75 27.23
CA THR A 3 -10.20 61.35 26.80
C THR A 3 -10.37 60.31 27.92
N ASN A 4 -10.90 59.10 27.78
CA ASN A 4 -11.38 58.29 26.66
C ASN A 4 -12.18 57.10 27.23
N ARG A 5 -13.14 56.59 26.44
CA ARG A 5 -13.66 55.22 26.57
C ARG A 5 -12.49 54.26 26.37
N THR A 6 -12.24 53.36 27.32
CA THR A 6 -11.33 52.24 27.09
C THR A 6 -12.13 51.13 26.39
N GLN A 7 -11.98 51.10 25.07
CA GLN A 7 -12.34 49.96 24.24
C GLN A 7 -11.53 48.74 24.69
N ASN A 8 -12.23 47.61 24.81
CA ASN A 8 -11.67 46.28 24.87
C ASN A 8 -11.00 45.95 23.52
N PRO A 9 -9.70 45.60 23.46
CA PRO A 9 -9.17 44.88 22.33
C PRO A 9 -8.99 43.43 22.74
N GLU A 10 -9.97 42.59 22.38
CA GLU A 10 -9.70 41.18 22.18
C GLU A 10 -8.69 41.08 21.03
N LEU A 11 -7.41 40.94 21.39
CA LEU A 11 -6.38 40.49 20.47
C LEU A 11 -6.69 39.05 20.10
N GLY A 12 -7.54 38.91 19.08
CA GLY A 12 -7.75 37.68 18.35
C GLY A 12 -6.39 37.13 17.93
N LYS A 13 -5.94 36.09 18.63
CA LYS A 13 -4.85 35.26 18.17
C LYS A 13 -5.32 34.60 16.89
N VAL A 14 -5.03 35.22 15.75
CA VAL A 14 -5.12 34.55 14.45
C VAL A 14 -4.06 33.47 14.50
N LYS A 15 -4.48 32.29 14.97
CA LYS A 15 -3.72 31.05 14.87
C LYS A 15 -3.70 30.74 13.38
N ARG A 16 -2.75 31.36 12.66
CA ARG A 16 -2.45 31.00 11.28
C ARG A 16 -2.05 29.53 11.33
N ARG A 17 -3.00 28.64 11.02
CA ARG A 17 -2.66 27.31 10.54
C ARG A 17 -1.90 27.57 9.26
N ILE A 18 -0.58 27.51 9.35
CA ILE A 18 0.23 27.22 8.20
C ILE A 18 -0.16 25.79 7.85
N THR A 19 -1.09 25.62 6.92
CA THR A 19 -1.24 24.36 6.23
C THR A 19 0.03 24.21 5.42
N ILE A 20 1.01 23.51 6.00
CA ILE A 20 2.15 23.01 5.25
C ILE A 20 1.50 22.13 4.17
N PRO A 21 1.69 22.40 2.86
CA PRO A 21 1.26 21.46 1.84
C PRO A 21 1.95 20.16 2.20
N LEU A 22 1.19 19.14 2.58
CA LEU A 22 1.74 17.82 2.81
C LEU A 22 2.47 17.47 1.52
N THR A 23 3.79 17.37 1.56
CA THR A 23 4.60 16.97 0.43
C THR A 23 4.37 15.48 0.18
N ARG A 24 3.18 15.11 -0.30
CA ARG A 24 2.82 13.75 -0.72
C ARG A 24 3.37 13.38 -2.10
N SER A 25 4.10 14.27 -2.76
CA SER A 25 4.54 14.10 -4.14
C SER A 25 5.96 13.54 -4.31
N GLY A 26 6.55 12.98 -3.24
CA GLY A 26 7.98 12.61 -3.22
C GLY A 26 8.30 11.13 -3.03
N ILE A 27 7.32 10.28 -2.74
CA ILE A 27 7.54 8.84 -2.52
C ILE A 27 7.07 8.12 -3.78
N THR A 28 7.98 7.41 -4.44
CA THR A 28 7.62 6.50 -5.54
C THR A 28 6.84 5.31 -4.96
N PRO A 29 5.64 5.00 -5.47
CA PRO A 29 4.85 3.86 -4.99
C PRO A 29 5.62 2.54 -5.12
N PHE A 30 5.58 1.72 -4.09
CA PHE A 30 6.15 0.38 -4.04
C PHE A 30 5.69 -0.47 -5.23
N LYS A 31 4.39 -0.45 -5.56
CA LYS A 31 3.84 -1.22 -6.68
C LYS A 31 4.51 -0.87 -8.01
N GLU A 32 4.82 0.41 -8.23
CA GLU A 32 5.49 0.88 -9.44
C GLU A 32 6.95 0.41 -9.48
N VAL A 33 7.69 0.56 -8.37
CA VAL A 33 9.07 0.09 -8.25
C VAL A 33 9.16 -1.41 -8.47
N PHE A 34 8.30 -2.18 -7.79
CA PHE A 34 8.25 -3.63 -7.92
C PHE A 34 7.96 -4.07 -9.35
N TYR A 35 6.93 -3.48 -9.98
CA TYR A 35 6.56 -3.82 -11.35
C TYR A 35 7.69 -3.57 -12.34
N LYS A 36 8.44 -2.47 -12.17
CA LYS A 36 9.62 -2.18 -13.00
C LYS A 36 10.69 -3.25 -12.82
N LEU A 37 11.07 -3.54 -11.56
CA LEU A 37 12.11 -4.52 -11.25
C LEU A 37 11.77 -5.90 -11.81
N ILE A 38 10.57 -6.40 -11.56
CA ILE A 38 10.17 -7.74 -12.00
C ILE A 38 10.03 -7.84 -13.53
N SER A 39 9.72 -6.73 -14.21
CA SER A 39 9.64 -6.68 -15.68
C SER A 39 11.01 -6.73 -16.37
N GLU A 40 12.08 -6.38 -15.66
CA GLU A 40 13.45 -6.41 -16.17
C GLU A 40 14.14 -7.78 -15.95
N LEU A 41 13.51 -8.67 -15.18
CA LEU A 41 14.06 -10.00 -14.88
C LEU A 41 13.67 -11.02 -15.97
N PRO A 42 14.66 -11.72 -16.59
CA PRO A 42 14.38 -12.65 -17.68
C PRO A 42 13.72 -13.95 -17.20
N ILE A 43 14.06 -14.42 -16.01
CA ILE A 43 13.54 -15.65 -15.39
C ILE A 43 13.36 -15.38 -13.91
N VAL A 44 12.17 -15.68 -13.38
CA VAL A 44 11.85 -15.55 -11.97
C VAL A 44 11.22 -16.86 -11.49
N GLU A 45 11.89 -17.52 -10.54
CA GLU A 45 11.42 -18.78 -9.96
C GLU A 45 10.67 -18.59 -8.65
N SER A 46 10.94 -17.50 -7.93
CA SER A 46 10.29 -17.17 -6.67
C SER A 46 10.04 -15.68 -6.56
N VAL A 47 8.84 -15.33 -6.10
CA VAL A 47 8.47 -13.96 -5.71
C VAL A 47 8.08 -13.99 -4.24
N SER A 48 8.71 -13.12 -3.44
CA SER A 48 8.31 -12.86 -2.06
C SER A 48 8.20 -11.35 -1.87
N ILE A 49 6.98 -10.88 -1.60
CA ILE A 49 6.69 -9.47 -1.34
C ILE A 49 5.92 -9.34 -0.05
N GLY A 50 6.29 -8.36 0.77
CA GLY A 50 5.60 -8.17 2.03
C GLY A 50 6.16 -7.03 2.85
N VAL A 51 5.36 -6.59 3.82
CA VAL A 51 5.77 -5.63 4.82
C VAL A 51 6.28 -6.38 6.05
N GLU A 52 7.58 -6.24 6.37
CA GLU A 52 8.11 -6.75 7.64
C GLU A 52 7.44 -6.02 8.83
N LYS A 53 7.26 -6.73 9.95
CA LYS A 53 6.64 -6.27 11.21
C LYS A 53 6.92 -4.80 11.53
N PRO A 54 5.94 -4.09 12.12
CA PRO A 54 5.76 -2.65 11.95
C PRO A 54 7.05 -1.89 12.18
N LEU A 55 7.33 -0.96 11.27
CA LEU A 55 8.17 0.19 11.54
C LEU A 55 7.74 0.72 12.90
N ARG A 56 8.48 0.41 13.98
CA ARG A 56 8.14 0.75 15.39
C ARG A 56 8.07 2.27 15.63
N LEU A 57 8.24 3.05 14.57
CA LEU A 57 8.33 4.50 14.49
C LEU A 57 7.06 5.14 13.89
N VAL A 58 6.21 4.38 13.20
CA VAL A 58 4.94 4.88 12.65
C VAL A 58 3.83 4.24 13.48
N ALA A 59 3.12 5.05 14.27
CA ALA A 59 1.91 4.55 14.90
C ALA A 59 0.97 4.13 13.78
N TYR A 60 0.31 2.99 13.90
CA TYR A 60 -0.68 2.55 12.90
C TYR A 60 -1.78 3.61 12.66
N ASP A 61 -1.98 4.52 13.63
CA ASP A 61 -2.88 5.68 13.54
C ASP A 61 -2.40 6.81 12.59
N ASP A 62 -1.13 6.81 12.17
CA ASP A 62 -0.57 7.83 11.26
C ASP A 62 -0.62 7.40 9.77
N VAL A 63 -1.00 6.15 9.48
CA VAL A 63 -1.16 5.67 8.10
C VAL A 63 -2.60 5.89 7.68
N GLU A 64 -2.83 6.81 6.74
CA GLU A 64 -4.16 7.03 6.20
C GLU A 64 -4.62 5.81 5.40
N ASP A 65 -5.81 5.28 5.74
CA ASP A 65 -6.48 4.16 5.06
C ASP A 65 -6.79 4.41 3.57
N GLU A 66 -6.60 5.65 3.11
CA GLU A 66 -6.84 6.06 1.72
C GLU A 66 -5.81 5.52 0.73
N GLU A 67 -4.62 5.11 1.18
CA GLU A 67 -3.58 4.55 0.32
C GLU A 67 -3.76 3.03 0.09
N ASP A 68 -3.37 2.54 -1.09
CA ASP A 68 -3.51 1.13 -1.50
C ASP A 68 -2.19 0.51 -1.97
N ASP A 69 -1.08 1.23 -1.86
CA ASP A 69 0.23 0.81 -2.37
C ASP A 69 0.79 -0.42 -1.63
N LEU A 70 0.38 -0.63 -0.38
CA LEU A 70 0.73 -1.81 0.43
C LEU A 70 -0.40 -2.85 0.51
N PHE A 71 -1.48 -2.67 -0.27
CA PHE A 71 -2.43 -3.74 -0.59
C PHE A 71 -1.86 -4.58 -1.75
N LEU A 72 -0.96 -5.50 -1.41
CA LEU A 72 -0.14 -6.30 -2.33
C LEU A 72 -0.90 -7.48 -2.93
N SER A 73 -1.97 -7.94 -2.29
CA SER A 73 -2.89 -8.92 -2.85
C SER A 73 -3.95 -8.29 -3.77
N ASP A 74 -3.88 -6.99 -4.08
CA ASP A 74 -4.74 -6.37 -5.09
C ASP A 74 -4.69 -7.14 -6.42
N PHE A 75 -5.87 -7.54 -6.91
CA PHE A 75 -6.03 -8.27 -8.15
C PHE A 75 -5.38 -7.56 -9.34
N ASN A 76 -5.57 -6.24 -9.46
CA ASN A 76 -5.04 -5.48 -10.60
C ASN A 76 -3.52 -5.39 -10.57
N PHE A 77 -2.96 -5.16 -9.38
CA PHE A 77 -1.53 -5.18 -9.16
C PHE A 77 -0.92 -6.54 -9.52
N VAL A 78 -1.47 -7.65 -9.02
CA VAL A 78 -0.95 -8.99 -9.33
C VAL A 78 -1.09 -9.33 -10.82
N LYS A 79 -2.21 -8.95 -11.44
CA LYS A 79 -2.45 -9.16 -12.87
C LYS A 79 -1.45 -8.42 -13.76
N ALA A 80 -0.90 -7.30 -13.29
CA ALA A 80 0.08 -6.54 -14.06
C ALA A 80 1.41 -7.30 -14.23
N TRP A 81 1.91 -7.94 -13.18
CA TRP A 81 3.23 -8.57 -13.19
C TRP A 81 3.20 -10.10 -13.39
N LEU A 82 2.20 -10.80 -12.86
CA LEU A 82 2.18 -12.26 -12.83
C LEU A 82 2.35 -12.92 -14.22
N PRO A 83 1.65 -12.47 -15.28
CA PRO A 83 1.77 -13.09 -16.60
C PRO A 83 3.17 -13.00 -17.21
N LYS A 84 4.01 -12.07 -16.73
CA LYS A 84 5.37 -11.88 -17.24
C LYS A 84 6.35 -12.92 -16.72
N VAL A 85 6.07 -13.49 -15.55
CA VAL A 85 6.98 -14.38 -14.84
C VAL A 85 6.43 -15.77 -14.61
N CYS A 86 5.13 -15.99 -14.82
CA CYS A 86 4.43 -17.23 -14.47
C CYS A 86 4.99 -18.50 -15.12
N GLY A 87 5.73 -18.40 -16.23
CA GLY A 87 6.29 -19.55 -16.94
C GLY A 87 7.25 -20.40 -16.10
N ASN A 88 8.10 -19.76 -15.29
CA ASN A 88 9.10 -20.43 -14.44
C ASN A 88 8.82 -20.29 -12.94
N LEU A 89 7.71 -19.63 -12.58
CA LEU A 89 7.40 -19.30 -11.21
C LEU A 89 6.97 -20.56 -10.43
N ARG A 90 7.72 -20.88 -9.36
CA ARG A 90 7.51 -22.05 -8.52
C ARG A 90 7.07 -21.69 -7.10
N SER A 91 7.35 -20.48 -6.64
CA SER A 91 7.00 -20.02 -5.29
C SER A 91 6.51 -18.57 -5.32
N VAL A 92 5.37 -18.31 -4.67
CA VAL A 92 4.79 -16.98 -4.49
C VAL A 92 4.44 -16.77 -3.02
N SER A 93 5.02 -15.75 -2.39
CA SER A 93 4.65 -15.27 -1.07
C SER A 93 4.21 -13.81 -1.14
N ILE A 94 3.00 -13.53 -0.68
CA ILE A 94 2.42 -12.18 -0.59
C ILE A 94 1.99 -11.93 0.85
N SER A 95 2.60 -10.95 1.52
CA SER A 95 2.24 -10.55 2.88
C SER A 95 1.73 -9.12 2.91
N ASP A 96 0.41 -8.96 2.96
CA ASP A 96 -0.22 -7.66 2.95
C ASP A 96 0.07 -6.83 4.19
N PHE A 97 -0.04 -5.51 4.03
CA PHE A 97 -0.18 -4.60 5.16
C PHE A 97 -1.64 -4.59 5.63
N TRP A 98 -1.89 -5.25 6.77
CA TRP A 98 -3.22 -5.49 7.32
C TRP A 98 -4.14 -4.25 7.31
N VAL A 99 -3.61 -3.07 7.68
CA VAL A 99 -4.40 -1.82 7.73
C VAL A 99 -5.03 -1.50 6.38
N GLN A 100 -4.30 -1.70 5.28
CA GLN A 100 -4.80 -1.43 3.93
C GLN A 100 -5.56 -2.60 3.31
N SER A 101 -5.34 -3.85 3.75
CA SER A 101 -5.95 -5.04 3.14
C SER A 101 -7.20 -5.54 3.85
N CYS A 102 -7.39 -5.26 5.15
CA CYS A 102 -8.41 -5.93 5.96
C CYS A 102 -9.86 -5.61 5.56
N TRP A 103 -10.10 -4.53 4.84
CA TRP A 103 -11.42 -4.12 4.33
C TRP A 103 -11.61 -4.42 2.83
N ARG A 104 -10.59 -4.98 2.17
CA ARG A 104 -10.55 -5.14 0.71
C ARG A 104 -10.47 -6.63 0.35
N ARG A 105 -11.60 -7.21 -0.08
CA ARG A 105 -11.65 -8.60 -0.56
C ARG A 105 -10.85 -8.72 -1.86
N SER A 106 -10.01 -9.76 -1.96
CA SER A 106 -9.18 -10.03 -3.12
C SER A 106 -9.51 -11.37 -3.80
N ASP A 107 -9.64 -11.34 -5.13
CA ASP A 107 -9.79 -12.52 -6.00
C ASP A 107 -8.43 -13.01 -6.57
N VAL A 108 -7.33 -12.68 -5.88
CA VAL A 108 -5.97 -13.00 -6.34
C VAL A 108 -5.73 -14.51 -6.50
N LEU A 109 -6.44 -15.36 -5.76
CA LEU A 109 -6.28 -16.82 -5.86
C LEU A 109 -6.70 -17.34 -7.23
N SER A 110 -7.86 -16.92 -7.74
CA SER A 110 -8.35 -17.34 -9.05
C SER A 110 -7.38 -16.90 -10.15
N LEU A 111 -6.79 -15.71 -9.99
CA LEU A 111 -5.74 -15.21 -10.88
C LEU A 111 -4.48 -16.07 -10.83
N ILE A 112 -3.93 -16.33 -9.64
CA ILE A 112 -2.72 -17.15 -9.47
C ILE A 112 -2.93 -18.56 -10.03
N SER A 113 -4.09 -19.16 -9.73
CA SER A 113 -4.48 -20.48 -10.24
C SER A 113 -4.50 -20.52 -11.77
N SER A 114 -5.01 -19.45 -12.41
CA SER A 114 -5.12 -19.39 -13.88
C SER A 114 -3.76 -19.25 -14.61
N TYR A 115 -2.76 -18.60 -14.01
CA TYR A 115 -1.48 -18.32 -14.67
C TYR A 115 -0.35 -19.28 -14.29
N CYS A 116 -0.35 -19.80 -13.06
CA CYS A 116 0.82 -20.47 -12.48
C CYS A 116 0.65 -21.99 -12.39
N ALA A 117 0.65 -22.67 -13.55
CA ALA A 117 0.54 -24.14 -13.61
C ALA A 117 1.70 -24.89 -12.94
N ASN A 118 2.87 -24.25 -12.78
CA ASN A 118 4.09 -24.84 -12.21
C ASN A 118 4.33 -24.44 -10.74
N LEU A 119 3.35 -23.78 -10.11
CA LEU A 119 3.49 -23.31 -8.73
C LEU A 119 3.51 -24.48 -7.75
N LEU A 120 4.50 -24.48 -6.86
CA LEU A 120 4.70 -25.50 -5.83
C LEU A 120 4.42 -24.96 -4.43
N GLU A 121 4.70 -23.68 -4.23
CA GLU A 121 4.53 -23.01 -2.95
C GLU A 121 3.72 -21.73 -3.14
N LEU A 122 2.63 -21.61 -2.37
CA LEU A 122 1.81 -20.41 -2.29
C LEU A 122 1.64 -20.02 -0.83
N GLU A 123 2.01 -18.79 -0.51
CA GLU A 123 1.81 -18.20 0.80
C GLU A 123 1.12 -16.83 0.64
N ILE A 124 -0.02 -16.66 1.31
CA ILE A 124 -0.69 -15.36 1.39
C ILE A 124 -0.97 -15.05 2.86
N LYS A 125 -0.47 -13.92 3.35
CA LYS A 125 -0.59 -13.47 4.75
C LYS A 125 -1.30 -12.13 4.81
N ASN A 126 -2.03 -11.93 5.92
CA ASN A 126 -2.72 -10.68 6.26
C ASN A 126 -3.72 -10.18 5.19
N ALA A 127 -4.26 -11.08 4.37
CA ALA A 127 -5.17 -10.73 3.27
C ALA A 127 -6.59 -11.21 3.56
N TRP A 128 -7.60 -10.46 3.08
CA TRP A 128 -8.98 -10.94 3.01
C TRP A 128 -9.22 -11.53 1.62
N ILE A 129 -9.23 -12.86 1.54
CA ILE A 129 -9.20 -13.59 0.27
C ILE A 129 -10.58 -14.18 -0.06
N SER A 130 -10.96 -14.08 -1.33
CA SER A 130 -12.11 -14.74 -1.93
C SER A 130 -11.79 -16.19 -2.31
N VAL A 131 -12.72 -17.12 -2.06
CA VAL A 131 -12.63 -18.53 -2.49
C VAL A 131 -13.76 -18.93 -3.44
N ASP A 132 -14.55 -17.97 -3.89
CA ASP A 132 -15.66 -18.21 -4.81
C ASP A 132 -15.13 -18.13 -6.26
N ASP A 133 -15.49 -19.13 -7.08
CA ASP A 133 -15.15 -19.24 -8.52
C ASP A 133 -16.24 -18.66 -9.43
#